data_AF-A0A2V5PZW9-F1
#
_entry.id   AF-A0A2V5PZW9-F1
#
_cell.length_a   1.000
_cell.length_b   1.000
_cell.length_c   1.000
_cell.angle_alpha   90.00
_cell.angle_beta   90.00
_cell.angle_gamma   90.00
#
_symmetry.space_group_name_H-M   'P 1'
#
loop_
_entity.id
_entity.type
_entity.pdbx_description
1 polymer ?
#
loop_
_entity_poly.entity_id
_entity_poly.type
_entity_poly.pdbx_seq_one_letter_code
_entity_poly.pdbx_strand_id
1 'polypeptide(L)'
;MRGILIAAILLASPLAAHGATKIDITIRLPNYDLKEQNGEISGTIIHGVVASGSETLLDKYSKKLVYNSKQRIAYLGARFFFYAREQEDKVYFLVRIELCKQDSFTTEITKSTTNLRGERAWGEMFIIKARAPGNSQTDIEIWLSKK
;
A
#
# COMPACT_ATOMS: atom_id res chain seq x y z
N MET A 1 -23.72 28.02 -57.30
CA MET A 1 -23.26 26.65 -56.91
C MET A 1 -21.75 26.67 -56.77
N ARG A 2 -21.23 25.82 -55.87
CA ARG A 2 -19.82 25.64 -55.44
C ARG A 2 -19.45 26.44 -54.19
N GLY A 3 -20.00 25.98 -53.07
CA GLY A 3 -19.42 26.22 -51.75
C GLY A 3 -18.20 25.32 -51.58
N ILE A 4 -17.09 25.90 -51.14
CA ILE A 4 -15.91 25.16 -50.72
C ILE A 4 -16.07 24.98 -49.21
N LEU A 5 -16.51 23.78 -48.80
CA LEU A 5 -16.35 23.29 -47.45
C LEU A 5 -14.84 23.12 -47.20
N ILE A 6 -14.23 24.00 -46.41
CA ILE A 6 -12.94 23.69 -45.80
C ILE A 6 -13.27 22.85 -44.57
N ALA A 7 -13.11 21.53 -44.73
CA ALA A 7 -13.13 20.59 -43.62
C ALA A 7 -12.11 21.07 -42.58
N ALA A 8 -12.61 21.48 -41.42
CA ALA A 8 -11.79 21.65 -40.24
C ALA A 8 -11.11 20.30 -39.99
N ILE A 9 -9.81 20.25 -40.30
CA ILE A 9 -8.95 19.13 -39.94
C ILE A 9 -9.01 19.06 -38.42
N LEU A 10 -9.79 18.10 -37.95
CA LEU A 10 -9.62 17.42 -36.68
C LEU A 10 -8.16 16.98 -36.63
N LEU A 11 -7.29 17.86 -36.10
CA LEU A 11 -6.09 17.42 -35.41
C LEU A 11 -6.59 16.76 -34.14
N ALA A 12 -7.08 15.53 -34.34
CA ALA A 12 -7.04 14.47 -33.37
C ALA A 12 -5.57 14.34 -32.96
N SER A 13 -5.15 15.14 -31.98
CA SER A 13 -4.00 14.81 -31.18
C SER A 13 -4.26 13.40 -30.64
N PRO A 14 -3.42 12.41 -30.95
CA PRO A 14 -3.46 11.16 -30.23
C PRO A 14 -2.87 11.49 -28.86
N LEU A 15 -3.71 11.99 -27.95
CA LEU A 15 -3.70 11.46 -26.60
C LEU A 15 -4.36 10.08 -26.75
N ALA A 16 -3.79 9.17 -27.56
CA ALA A 16 -2.86 8.19 -27.01
C ALA A 16 -3.38 7.82 -25.65
N ALA A 17 -4.19 6.76 -25.66
CA ALA A 17 -4.41 5.89 -24.53
C ALA A 17 -3.03 5.53 -23.94
N HIS A 18 -2.46 6.47 -23.19
CA HIS A 18 -1.37 6.23 -22.27
C HIS A 18 -2.04 5.37 -21.22
N GLY A 19 -1.90 4.05 -21.36
CA GLY A 19 -2.20 3.16 -20.27
C GLY A 19 -1.50 3.74 -19.05
N ALA A 20 -2.28 4.17 -18.05
CA ALA A 20 -1.72 4.75 -16.85
C ALA A 20 -0.65 3.77 -16.33
N THR A 21 0.58 4.26 -16.15
CA THR A 21 1.71 3.43 -15.70
C THR A 21 1.27 2.62 -14.50
N LYS A 22 1.46 1.30 -14.55
CA LYS A 22 1.15 0.43 -13.42
C LYS A 22 2.35 0.42 -12.49
N ILE A 23 2.09 0.76 -11.23
CA ILE A 23 3.06 0.89 -10.16
C ILE A 23 2.89 -0.34 -9.29
N ASP A 24 3.85 -1.25 -9.36
CA ASP A 24 3.91 -2.41 -8.46
C ASP A 24 4.43 -1.93 -7.10
N ILE A 25 3.68 -2.24 -6.05
CA ILE A 25 3.97 -1.87 -4.66
C ILE A 25 4.24 -3.15 -3.89
N THR A 26 5.42 -3.23 -3.29
CA THR A 26 5.75 -4.27 -2.33
C THR A 26 5.87 -3.66 -0.95
N ILE A 27 5.25 -4.27 0.04
CA ILE A 27 5.26 -3.81 1.42
C ILE A 27 5.71 -4.96 2.31
N ARG A 28 6.73 -4.74 3.13
CA ARG A 28 7.20 -5.72 4.12
C ARG A 28 7.02 -5.16 5.52
N LEU A 29 6.46 -5.96 6.41
CA LEU A 29 6.33 -5.62 7.83
C LEU A 29 7.30 -6.47 8.66
N PRO A 30 8.59 -6.09 8.77
CA PRO A 30 9.62 -6.93 9.39
C PRO A 30 9.38 -7.18 10.88
N ASN A 31 8.80 -6.20 11.60
CA ASN A 31 8.63 -6.23 13.05
C ASN A 31 7.14 -6.25 13.49
N TYR A 32 6.21 -6.31 12.53
CA TYR A 32 4.78 -6.46 12.80
C TYR A 32 4.42 -7.93 12.58
N ASP A 33 4.59 -8.69 13.66
CA ASP A 33 4.65 -10.15 13.63
C ASP A 33 3.34 -10.81 13.19
N LEU A 34 3.05 -10.94 11.89
CA LEU A 34 1.83 -11.57 11.37
C LEU A 34 2.03 -13.08 11.14
N LYS A 35 2.43 -13.84 12.17
CA LYS A 35 2.67 -15.30 12.07
C LYS A 35 1.39 -16.14 11.88
N GLU A 36 1.55 -17.29 11.23
CA GLU A 36 0.60 -18.39 11.32
C GLU A 36 0.72 -19.09 12.67
N GLN A 37 -0.38 -19.69 13.12
CA GLN A 37 -0.44 -20.51 14.33
C GLN A 37 0.60 -21.67 14.32
N ASN A 38 1.21 -21.99 13.16
CA ASN A 38 2.06 -23.16 12.94
C ASN A 38 3.53 -22.85 12.54
N GLY A 39 4.04 -21.63 12.76
CA GLY A 39 5.44 -21.49 13.15
C GLY A 39 6.54 -21.22 12.12
N GLU A 40 6.28 -20.75 10.90
CA GLU A 40 7.34 -20.14 10.09
C GLU A 40 7.30 -18.60 10.15
N ILE A 41 8.42 -18.01 10.57
CA ILE A 41 8.64 -16.57 10.55
C ILE A 41 9.12 -16.21 9.15
N SER A 42 8.20 -15.89 8.25
CA SER A 42 8.53 -15.21 7.01
C SER A 42 8.01 -13.78 7.12
N GLY A 43 8.89 -12.79 6.96
CA GLY A 43 8.49 -11.38 6.99
C GLY A 43 7.27 -11.19 6.08
N THR A 44 6.20 -10.58 6.60
CA THR A 44 4.95 -10.55 5.84
C THR A 44 5.09 -9.56 4.69
N ILE A 45 5.05 -10.10 3.47
CA ILE A 45 5.11 -9.33 2.23
C ILE A 45 3.69 -9.20 1.67
N ILE A 46 3.28 -7.97 1.39
CA ILE A 46 2.03 -7.61 0.71
C ILE A 46 2.42 -7.02 -0.65
N HIS A 47 1.84 -7.57 -1.71
CA HIS A 47 2.02 -7.08 -3.07
C HIS A 47 0.73 -6.44 -3.59
N GLY A 48 0.90 -5.34 -4.32
CA GLY A 48 -0.19 -4.57 -4.88
C GLY A 48 0.18 -3.95 -6.21
N VAL A 49 -0.82 -3.60 -7.01
CA VAL A 49 -0.63 -2.84 -8.25
C VAL A 49 -1.54 -1.64 -8.19
N VAL A 50 -1.00 -0.45 -8.45
CA VAL A 50 -1.75 0.80 -8.47
C VAL A 50 -1.57 1.44 -9.85
N ALA A 51 -2.65 1.85 -10.50
CA ALA A 51 -2.53 2.64 -11.71
C ALA A 51 -2.08 4.06 -11.33
N SER A 52 -1.13 4.62 -12.07
CA SER A 52 -0.64 5.98 -11.82
C SER A 52 -1.80 6.98 -11.79
N GLY A 53 -1.88 7.77 -10.72
CA GLY A 53 -2.96 8.72 -10.49
C GLY A 53 -4.23 8.13 -9.87
N SER A 54 -4.20 6.87 -9.42
CA SER A 54 -5.34 6.21 -8.73
C SER A 54 -5.01 5.84 -7.29
N GLU A 55 -6.05 5.67 -6.47
CA GLU A 55 -5.97 5.09 -5.13
C GLU A 55 -6.33 3.61 -5.20
N THR A 56 -5.64 2.79 -4.42
CA THR A 56 -5.97 1.38 -4.24
C THR A 56 -5.84 1.00 -2.77
N LEU A 57 -6.82 0.22 -2.30
CA LEU A 57 -6.70 -0.49 -1.04
C LEU A 57 -5.90 -1.77 -1.26
N LEU A 58 -4.69 -1.80 -0.73
CA LEU A 58 -3.89 -3.01 -0.57
C LEU A 58 -4.24 -3.61 0.79
N ASP A 59 -5.23 -4.49 0.76
CA ASP A 59 -5.72 -5.16 1.97
C ASP A 59 -4.98 -6.48 2.21
N LYS A 60 -5.19 -6.98 3.44
CA LYS A 60 -5.04 -8.36 3.91
C LYS A 60 -3.88 -8.54 4.87
N TYR A 61 -4.22 -8.81 6.14
CA TYR A 61 -3.88 -10.03 6.88
C TYR A 61 -4.54 -9.90 8.26
N SER A 62 -5.55 -10.72 8.62
CA SER A 62 -5.88 -10.97 10.02
C SER A 62 -5.28 -12.33 10.39
N LYS A 63 -4.26 -12.35 11.26
CA LYS A 63 -3.62 -13.61 11.65
C LYS A 63 -3.54 -13.77 13.15
N LYS A 64 -3.91 -14.96 13.60
CA LYS A 64 -3.93 -15.38 15.00
C LYS A 64 -2.50 -15.55 15.49
N LEU A 65 -2.06 -14.66 16.37
CA LEU A 65 -0.79 -14.77 17.08
C LEU A 65 -1.03 -15.31 18.46
N VAL A 66 -0.14 -16.19 18.90
CA VAL A 66 -0.04 -16.59 20.31
C VAL A 66 1.19 -15.91 20.87
N TYR A 67 1.02 -15.01 21.83
CA TYR A 67 2.14 -14.36 22.52
C TYR A 67 2.17 -14.77 23.99
N ASN A 68 3.37 -15.12 24.48
CA ASN A 68 3.71 -15.52 25.85
C ASN A 68 3.33 -16.96 26.26
N SER A 69 4.01 -17.49 27.28
CA SER A 69 3.80 -18.78 27.96
C SER A 69 2.41 -18.95 28.59
N LYS A 70 1.64 -17.86 28.69
CA LYS A 70 0.24 -17.83 29.15
C LYS A 70 -0.80 -17.98 28.03
N GLN A 71 -0.39 -18.27 26.80
CA GLN A 71 -1.27 -18.48 25.63
C GLN A 71 -2.27 -17.33 25.37
N ARG A 72 -1.85 -16.06 25.51
CA ARG A 72 -2.70 -14.95 25.07
C ARG A 72 -2.71 -14.90 23.55
N ILE A 73 -3.89 -15.07 22.97
CA ILE A 73 -4.08 -14.99 21.53
C ILE A 73 -4.46 -13.55 21.15
N ALA A 74 -3.80 -12.98 20.15
CA ALA A 74 -4.17 -11.70 19.56
C ALA A 74 -4.19 -11.81 18.04
N TYR A 75 -5.16 -11.18 17.38
CA TYR A 75 -5.19 -11.06 15.94
C TYR A 75 -4.59 -9.73 15.54
N LEU A 76 -3.57 -9.74 14.68
CA LEU A 76 -3.03 -8.52 14.10
C LEU A 76 -3.57 -8.32 12.68
N GLY A 77 -3.83 -7.06 12.33
CA GLY A 77 -4.40 -6.59 11.07
C GLY A 77 -3.56 -5.50 10.44
N ALA A 78 -3.38 -5.50 9.12
CA ALA A 78 -2.77 -4.37 8.41
C ALA A 78 -3.58 -4.01 7.16
N ARG A 79 -3.80 -2.71 6.95
CA ARG A 79 -4.47 -2.17 5.74
C ARG A 79 -3.67 -0.99 5.21
N PHE A 80 -3.49 -0.95 3.89
CA PHE A 80 -2.74 0.10 3.21
C PHE A 80 -3.60 0.73 2.14
N PHE A 81 -3.97 1.99 2.33
CA PHE A 81 -4.56 2.80 1.26
C PHE A 81 -3.43 3.54 0.59
N PHE A 82 -3.18 3.21 -0.67
CA PHE A 82 -2.04 3.72 -1.41
C PHE A 82 -2.51 4.48 -2.63
N TYR A 83 -2.09 5.73 -2.73
CA TYR A 83 -2.16 6.53 -3.94
C TYR A 83 -0.73 6.72 -4.45
N ALA A 84 -0.52 6.49 -5.74
CA ALA A 84 0.78 6.69 -6.37
C ALA A 84 0.61 7.34 -7.74
N ARG A 85 1.48 8.30 -8.06
CA ARG A 85 1.53 8.98 -9.34
C ARG A 85 2.97 9.08 -9.81
N GLU A 86 3.21 8.59 -11.02
CA GLU A 86 4.44 8.86 -11.74
C GLU A 86 4.44 10.29 -12.27
N GLN A 87 5.55 10.99 -12.09
CA GLN A 87 5.83 12.26 -12.72
C GLN A 87 7.33 12.30 -13.03
N GLU A 88 7.65 12.39 -14.32
CA GLU A 88 9.03 12.27 -14.83
C GLU A 88 9.67 10.96 -14.36
N ASP A 89 10.82 11.02 -13.67
CA ASP A 89 11.56 9.84 -13.18
C ASP A 89 11.27 9.48 -11.72
N LYS A 90 10.21 10.05 -11.15
CA LYS A 90 9.87 9.94 -9.73
C LYS A 90 8.45 9.45 -9.51
N VAL A 91 8.22 8.86 -8.34
CA VAL A 91 6.90 8.46 -7.87
C VAL A 91 6.53 9.29 -6.65
N TYR A 92 5.46 10.06 -6.80
CA TYR A 92 4.79 10.74 -5.70
C TYR A 92 3.76 9.81 -5.10
N PHE A 93 3.72 9.70 -3.77
CA PHE A 93 2.78 8.83 -3.09
C PHE A 93 2.12 9.49 -1.89
N LEU A 94 0.90 9.04 -1.62
CA LEU A 94 0.23 9.19 -0.33
C LEU A 94 -0.14 7.80 0.16
N VAL A 95 0.17 7.51 1.41
CA VAL A 95 -0.18 6.24 2.04
C VAL A 95 -0.85 6.48 3.39
N ARG A 96 -1.96 5.79 3.61
CA ARG A 96 -2.56 5.57 4.93
C ARG A 96 -2.36 4.13 5.33
N ILE A 97 -1.73 3.95 6.48
CA ILE A 97 -1.42 2.66 7.07
C ILE A 97 -2.31 2.49 8.30
N GLU A 98 -3.12 1.44 8.35
CA GLU A 98 -3.89 1.07 9.52
C GLU A 98 -3.37 -0.25 10.08
N LEU A 99 -2.81 -0.20 11.30
CA LEU A 99 -2.41 -1.38 12.05
C LEU A 99 -3.45 -1.67 13.14
N CYS A 100 -3.92 -2.91 13.21
CA CYS A 100 -5.05 -3.32 14.05
C CYS A 100 -4.65 -4.46 14.97
N LYS A 101 -5.19 -4.47 16.19
CA LYS A 101 -5.03 -5.56 17.15
C LYS A 101 -6.40 -5.89 17.73
N GLN A 102 -6.73 -7.17 17.75
CA GLN A 102 -7.89 -7.69 18.48
C GLN A 102 -7.39 -8.72 19.49
N ASP A 103 -7.78 -8.58 20.76
CA ASP A 103 -7.54 -9.64 21.73
C ASP A 103 -8.53 -10.79 21.48
N SER A 104 -8.08 -12.04 21.53
CA SER A 104 -8.96 -13.21 21.38
C SER A 104 -10.11 -13.28 22.38
N PHE A 105 -9.96 -12.63 23.54
CA PHE A 105 -10.98 -12.61 24.58
C PHE A 105 -11.98 -11.47 24.42
N THR A 106 -11.78 -10.57 23.45
CA THR A 106 -12.65 -9.41 23.22
C THR A 106 -13.07 -9.28 21.76
N THR A 107 -14.22 -8.65 21.52
CA THR A 107 -14.64 -8.23 20.18
C THR A 107 -14.06 -6.86 19.80
N GLU A 108 -13.35 -6.21 20.72
CA GLU A 108 -12.83 -4.86 20.51
C GLU A 108 -11.54 -4.90 19.67
N ILE A 109 -11.53 -4.08 18.62
CA ILE A 109 -10.38 -3.92 17.73
C ILE A 109 -9.73 -2.58 18.04
N THR A 110 -8.54 -2.61 18.61
CA THR A 110 -7.70 -1.40 18.75
C THR A 110 -7.00 -1.12 17.42
N LYS A 111 -7.09 0.11 16.94
CA LYS A 111 -6.49 0.53 15.65
C LYS A 111 -5.50 1.67 15.85
N SER A 112 -4.51 1.75 14.98
CA SER A 112 -3.57 2.87 14.90
C SER A 112 -3.36 3.23 13.44
N THR A 113 -3.47 4.52 13.14
CA THR A 113 -3.37 5.04 11.77
C THR A 113 -2.14 5.91 11.64
N THR A 114 -1.38 5.69 10.56
CA THR A 114 -0.26 6.54 10.15
C THR A 114 -0.52 7.03 8.73
N ASN A 115 -0.44 8.34 8.50
CA ASN A 115 -0.53 8.91 7.16
C ASN A 115 0.83 9.49 6.79
N LEU A 116 1.28 9.23 5.56
CA LEU A 116 2.53 9.76 5.03
C LEU A 116 2.33 10.18 3.58
N ARG A 117 3.02 11.24 3.17
CA ARG A 117 3.23 11.60 1.77
C ARG A 117 4.71 11.69 1.48
N GLY A 118 5.12 11.40 0.25
CA GLY A 118 6.51 11.47 -0.13
C GLY A 118 6.74 11.35 -1.62
N GLU A 119 8.03 11.36 -1.96
CA GLU A 119 8.56 11.23 -3.32
C GLU A 119 9.74 10.26 -3.27
N ARG A 120 9.80 9.32 -4.21
CA ARG A 120 10.90 8.36 -4.33
C ARG A 120 11.27 8.11 -5.77
N ALA A 121 12.54 7.78 -5.99
CA ALA A 121 12.98 7.20 -7.24
C ALA A 121 12.46 5.75 -7.35
N TRP A 122 12.41 5.25 -8.58
CA TRP A 122 12.00 3.88 -8.86
C TRP A 122 12.97 2.85 -8.28
N GLY A 123 12.43 1.74 -7.79
CA GLY A 123 13.21 0.60 -7.30
C GLY A 123 13.85 0.79 -5.92
N GLU A 124 13.80 1.99 -5.36
CA GLU A 124 14.35 2.27 -4.04
C GLU A 124 13.41 1.81 -2.92
N MET A 125 13.96 1.07 -1.97
CA MET A 125 13.30 0.77 -0.71
C MET A 125 13.26 2.01 0.17
N PHE A 126 12.16 2.22 0.89
CA PHE A 126 12.12 3.18 1.97
C PHE A 126 11.36 2.66 3.18
N ILE A 127 11.75 3.17 4.35
CA ILE A 127 11.22 2.77 5.64
C ILE A 127 10.26 3.85 6.17
N ILE A 128 9.08 3.42 6.60
CA ILE A 128 8.10 4.22 7.32
C ILE A 128 8.00 3.71 8.76
N LYS A 129 8.11 4.60 9.74
CA LYS A 129 7.77 4.30 11.13
C LYS A 129 6.27 4.48 11.34
N ALA A 130 5.53 3.37 11.40
CA ALA A 130 4.09 3.37 11.63
C ALA A 130 3.76 3.17 13.10
N ARG A 131 2.76 3.91 13.59
CA ARG A 131 2.15 3.66 14.90
C ARG A 131 1.42 2.32 14.88
N ALA A 132 1.64 1.52 15.91
CA ALA A 132 0.98 0.25 16.14
C ALA A 132 0.17 0.28 17.45
N PRO A 133 -0.89 -0.55 17.57
CA PRO A 133 -1.68 -0.63 18.79
C PRO A 133 -0.85 -0.85 20.05
N GLY A 134 -1.30 -0.28 21.18
CA GLY A 134 -0.59 -0.37 22.46
C GLY A 134 0.58 0.61 22.59
N ASN A 135 0.48 1.80 22.00
CA ASN A 135 1.50 2.86 22.05
C ASN A 135 2.88 2.43 21.52
N SER A 136 2.90 1.49 20.57
CA SER A 136 4.12 0.97 19.96
C SER A 136 4.35 1.60 18.58
N GLN A 137 5.55 1.37 18.03
CA GLN A 137 5.89 1.71 16.65
C GLN A 137 6.50 0.49 15.97
N THR A 138 6.30 0.37 14.66
CA THR A 138 6.93 -0.64 13.82
C THR A 138 7.46 0.00 12.55
N ASP A 139 8.57 -0.54 12.07
CA ASP A 139 9.08 -0.23 10.75
C ASP A 139 8.25 -0.98 9.70
N ILE A 140 8.01 -0.30 8.57
CA ILE A 140 7.37 -0.81 7.37
C ILE A 140 8.26 -0.44 6.19
N GLU A 141 8.64 -1.43 5.42
CA GLU A 141 9.47 -1.25 4.23
C GLU A 141 8.58 -1.27 2.99
N ILE A 142 8.82 -0.33 2.09
CA ILE A 142 8.02 -0.17 0.87
C ILE A 142 8.97 -0.03 -0.32
N TRP A 143 8.65 -0.74 -1.40
CA TRP A 143 9.30 -0.63 -2.70
C TRP A 143 8.25 -0.29 -3.75
N LEU A 144 8.63 0.59 -4.67
CA LEU A 144 7.82 1.00 -5.81
C LEU A 144 8.58 0.65 -7.09
N SER A 145 8.01 -0.19 -7.94
CA SER A 145 8.62 -0.60 -9.20
C SER A 145 7.66 -0.40 -10.38
N LYS A 146 8.22 -0.15 -11.56
CA LYS A 146 7.43 -0.16 -12.81
C LYS A 146 7.02 -1.59 -13.12
N LYS A 147 5.78 -1.77 -13.56
CA LYS A 147 5.26 -3.04 -14.07
C LYS A 147 5.38 -3.12 -15.60
#